data_AF-A0A5N7IPD3-F1
#
_entry.id   AF-A0A5N7IPD3-F1
#
_cell.length_a   1.000
_cell.length_b   1.000
_cell.length_c   1.000
_cell.angle_alpha   90.00
_cell.angle_beta   90.00
_cell.angle_gamma   90.00
#
_symmetry.space_group_name_H-M   'P 1'
#
loop_
_entity.id
_entity.type
_entity.pdbx_description
1 polymer ?
#
loop_
_entity_poly.entity_id
_entity_poly.type
_entity_poly.pdbx_seq_one_letter_code
_entity_poly.pdbx_strand_id
1 'polypeptide(L)'
;MKKTFTIILSIISISSFFILLYIQDIVEFNNIKNAEINDKSYNITISNKINTASSEKTYETLVKVANKYNASIYNSTISFIKDKSILTKYVYCNEDYFFGKFKLIHGKMIAQNNKNVNSLVATFETGNKNQIGTIYDFRSNDKMVITTLESAVNKKSFSGDYIVNLKNPNNIDKFIDELAVNLKVDVIKKDIDASESVNSLQAYIVIIIMYVILILIIFYKLLNSYKEFGIKKMLGFTTVDIWIKDITSLIKLQLIINIIIDISLFIIMLKGYSNYLNPFIFKVCMSLIIQLIMSFVFLSIPYIYISKITISNMIKNKKSMKAIVTFNIILKTILLITFILVSSISLKEYDSIKSFYNTSFEQWEKKMI
;
A
#
# COMPACT_ATOMS: atom_id res chain seq x y z
N MET A 1 -31.34 12.03 -12.16
CA MET A 1 -30.23 13.00 -11.96
C MET A 1 -29.67 13.01 -10.55
N LYS A 2 -30.45 13.21 -9.46
CA LYS A 2 -29.89 13.05 -8.09
C LYS A 2 -29.24 11.66 -7.90
N LYS A 3 -29.92 10.61 -8.38
CA LYS A 3 -29.39 9.23 -8.39
C LYS A 3 -28.05 9.08 -9.10
N THR A 4 -27.85 9.71 -10.27
CA THR A 4 -26.59 9.62 -11.02
C THR A 4 -25.44 10.34 -10.31
N PHE A 5 -25.71 11.49 -9.68
CA PHE A 5 -24.73 12.16 -8.82
C PHE A 5 -24.35 11.30 -7.62
N THR A 6 -25.34 10.74 -6.93
CA THR A 6 -25.11 9.84 -5.80
C THR A 6 -24.23 8.66 -6.20
N ILE A 7 -24.50 8.02 -7.35
CA ILE A 7 -23.71 6.89 -7.84
C ILE A 7 -22.25 7.29 -8.07
N ILE A 8 -22.00 8.38 -8.79
CA ILE A 8 -20.62 8.81 -9.11
C ILE A 8 -19.86 9.22 -7.84
N LEU A 9 -20.49 9.99 -6.96
CA LEU A 9 -19.88 10.37 -5.68
C LEU A 9 -19.61 9.13 -4.81
N SER A 10 -20.48 8.12 -4.85
CA SER A 10 -20.26 6.85 -4.16
C SER A 10 -19.05 6.10 -4.72
N ILE A 11 -18.90 6.04 -6.05
CA ILE A 11 -17.75 5.41 -6.70
C ILE A 11 -16.45 6.13 -6.33
N ILE A 12 -16.44 7.47 -6.31
CA ILE A 12 -15.27 8.26 -5.88
C ILE A 12 -14.89 7.92 -4.44
N SER A 13 -15.87 7.91 -3.54
CA SER A 13 -15.66 7.57 -2.12
C SER A 13 -15.08 6.17 -1.95
N ILE A 14 -15.74 5.16 -2.55
CA ILE A 14 -15.32 3.75 -2.50
C ILE A 14 -13.89 3.61 -3.04
N SER A 15 -13.61 4.20 -4.20
CA SER A 15 -12.28 4.11 -4.84
C SER A 15 -11.20 4.72 -3.95
N SER A 16 -11.47 5.91 -3.39
CA SER A 16 -10.52 6.57 -2.50
C SER A 16 -10.25 5.77 -1.22
N PHE A 17 -11.29 5.17 -0.63
CA PHE A 17 -11.12 4.31 0.54
C PHE A 17 -10.25 3.11 0.21
N PHE A 18 -10.53 2.40 -0.89
CA PHE A 18 -9.74 1.23 -1.30
C PHE A 18 -8.28 1.56 -1.58
N ILE A 19 -8.00 2.69 -2.21
CA ILE A 19 -6.63 3.15 -2.46
C ILE A 19 -5.90 3.36 -1.15
N LEU A 20 -6.52 4.08 -0.21
CA LEU A 20 -5.92 4.39 1.07
C LEU A 20 -5.74 3.14 1.93
N LEU A 21 -6.70 2.22 1.89
CA LEU A 21 -6.62 0.90 2.51
C LEU A 21 -5.44 0.10 1.95
N TYR A 22 -5.31 0.01 0.63
CA TYR A 22 -4.24 -0.72 -0.05
C TYR A 22 -2.85 -0.15 0.26
N ILE A 23 -2.70 1.17 0.20
CA ILE A 23 -1.44 1.83 0.55
C ILE A 23 -1.08 1.57 2.00
N GLN A 24 -2.04 1.70 2.92
CA GLN A 24 -1.80 1.45 4.35
C GLN A 24 -1.40 -0.01 4.62
N ASP A 25 -2.07 -0.95 3.97
CA ASP A 25 -1.80 -2.39 4.08
C ASP A 25 -0.35 -2.70 3.71
N ILE A 26 0.09 -2.24 2.53
CA ILE A 26 1.46 -2.46 2.07
C ILE A 26 2.47 -1.78 2.99
N VAL A 27 2.20 -0.54 3.43
CA VAL A 27 3.13 0.19 4.30
C VAL A 27 3.29 -0.52 5.65
N GLU A 28 2.21 -0.94 6.30
CA GLU A 28 2.28 -1.67 7.57
C GLU A 28 2.95 -3.04 7.37
N PHE A 29 2.60 -3.79 6.32
CA PHE A 29 3.22 -5.08 6.03
C PHE A 29 4.71 -4.93 5.72
N ASN A 30 5.12 -3.95 4.92
CA ASN A 30 6.53 -3.68 4.62
C ASN A 30 7.32 -3.28 5.87
N ASN A 31 6.72 -2.53 6.80
CA ASN A 31 7.37 -2.19 8.06
C ASN A 31 7.69 -3.44 8.90
N ILE A 32 6.78 -4.43 8.91
CA ILE A 32 6.95 -5.71 9.62
C ILE A 32 7.91 -6.64 8.83
N LYS A 33 7.77 -6.69 7.50
CA LYS A 33 8.62 -7.46 6.58
C LYS A 33 10.07 -6.98 6.56
N ASN A 34 10.33 -5.70 6.82
CA ASN A 34 11.68 -5.13 6.82
C ASN A 34 12.13 -4.66 8.22
N ALA A 35 11.51 -5.17 9.28
CA ALA A 35 11.79 -4.75 10.67
C ALA A 35 13.27 -4.88 11.07
N GLU A 36 13.99 -5.83 10.50
CA GLU A 36 15.42 -6.07 10.70
C GLU A 36 16.32 -5.02 10.06
N ILE A 37 15.85 -4.32 9.03
CA ILE A 37 16.66 -3.35 8.26
C ILE A 37 16.81 -2.05 9.07
N ASN A 38 18.06 -1.63 9.24
CA ASN A 38 18.49 -0.35 9.82
C ASN A 38 19.89 0.04 9.29
N ASP A 39 20.43 1.16 9.77
CA ASP A 39 21.73 1.70 9.34
C ASP A 39 22.94 0.80 9.66
N LYS A 40 22.73 -0.27 10.45
CA LYS A 40 23.74 -1.25 10.86
C LYS A 40 23.48 -2.64 10.28
N SER A 41 22.53 -2.74 9.34
CA SER A 41 22.17 -3.98 8.66
C SER A 41 23.03 -4.21 7.43
N TYR A 42 23.39 -5.46 7.21
CA TYR A 42 24.09 -5.91 6.01
C TYR A 42 23.43 -7.16 5.47
N ASN A 43 23.22 -7.21 4.15
CA ASN A 43 22.79 -8.42 3.47
C ASN A 43 24.01 -9.28 3.17
N ILE A 44 24.00 -10.54 3.59
CA ILE A 44 25.05 -11.52 3.32
C ILE A 44 24.44 -12.77 2.71
N THR A 45 25.15 -13.40 1.78
CA THR A 45 24.74 -14.66 1.18
C THR A 45 25.71 -15.76 1.56
N ILE A 46 25.21 -16.82 2.18
CA ILE A 46 25.97 -18.03 2.47
C ILE A 46 25.75 -19.03 1.33
N SER A 47 26.82 -19.42 0.64
CA SER A 47 26.74 -20.28 -0.54
C SER A 47 26.21 -21.70 -0.23
N ASN A 48 25.56 -22.34 -1.22
CA ASN A 48 24.96 -23.68 -1.09
C ASN A 48 25.97 -24.84 -0.94
N LYS A 49 27.29 -24.57 -0.83
CA LYS A 49 28.31 -25.62 -0.71
C LYS A 49 28.43 -26.22 0.70
N ILE A 50 27.44 -26.01 1.58
CA ILE A 50 27.37 -26.58 2.96
C ILE A 50 27.12 -28.11 2.95
N ASN A 51 27.57 -28.84 1.92
CA ASN A 51 27.38 -30.29 1.80
C ASN A 51 28.17 -31.11 2.85
N THR A 52 28.99 -30.47 3.70
CA THR A 52 29.92 -31.19 4.60
C THR A 52 29.74 -30.91 6.10
N ALA A 53 28.85 -30.00 6.51
CA ALA A 53 28.58 -29.71 7.94
C ALA A 53 27.13 -30.05 8.29
N SER A 54 26.90 -30.73 9.42
CA SER A 54 25.54 -30.94 9.94
C SER A 54 24.87 -29.58 10.17
N SER A 55 23.55 -29.49 9.92
CA SER A 55 22.77 -28.26 10.16
C SER A 55 22.97 -27.71 11.57
N GLU A 56 23.15 -28.60 12.55
CA GLU A 56 23.45 -28.28 13.94
C GLU A 56 24.82 -27.58 14.09
N LYS A 57 25.89 -28.14 13.52
CA LYS A 57 27.22 -27.52 13.55
C LYS A 57 27.26 -26.16 12.85
N THR A 58 26.47 -26.02 11.78
CA THR A 58 26.33 -24.74 11.07
C THR A 58 25.65 -23.70 11.95
N TYR A 59 24.55 -24.08 12.62
CA TYR A 59 23.88 -23.22 13.60
C TYR A 59 24.80 -22.81 14.76
N GLU A 60 25.50 -23.77 15.37
CA GLU A 60 26.45 -23.47 16.46
C GLU A 60 27.54 -22.49 16.02
N THR A 61 28.04 -22.64 14.80
CA THR A 61 29.04 -21.72 14.23
C THR A 61 28.46 -20.32 14.02
N LEU A 62 27.26 -20.21 13.44
CA LEU A 62 26.57 -18.93 13.26
C LEU A 62 26.36 -18.21 14.59
N VAL A 63 25.87 -18.93 15.61
CA VAL A 63 25.63 -18.38 16.95
C VAL A 63 26.95 -17.97 17.63
N LYS A 64 28.00 -18.79 17.52
CA LYS A 64 29.31 -18.48 18.11
C LYS A 64 29.90 -17.20 17.53
N VAL A 65 29.90 -17.05 16.20
CA VAL A 65 30.40 -15.85 15.53
C VAL A 65 29.49 -14.64 15.84
N ALA A 66 28.16 -14.83 15.82
CA ALA A 66 27.21 -13.79 16.21
C ALA A 66 27.47 -13.24 17.62
N ASN A 67 27.72 -14.11 18.59
CA ASN A 67 28.01 -13.71 19.97
C ASN A 67 29.34 -12.97 20.10
N LYS A 68 30.38 -13.43 19.39
CA LYS A 68 31.69 -12.75 19.40
C LYS A 68 31.60 -11.29 18.93
N TYR A 69 30.75 -11.03 17.94
CA TYR A 69 30.60 -9.71 17.33
C TYR A 69 29.37 -8.93 17.82
N ASN A 70 28.61 -9.46 18.80
CA ASN A 70 27.31 -8.91 19.21
C ASN A 70 26.40 -8.62 18.01
N ALA A 71 26.31 -9.59 17.10
CA ALA A 71 25.50 -9.50 15.89
C ALA A 71 24.16 -10.22 16.07
N SER A 72 23.10 -9.70 15.46
CA SER A 72 21.82 -10.38 15.29
C SER A 72 21.70 -10.90 13.87
N ILE A 73 21.20 -12.12 13.69
CA ILE A 73 21.08 -12.80 12.40
C ILE A 73 19.61 -13.06 12.10
N TYR A 74 19.19 -12.72 10.88
CA TYR A 74 17.83 -12.90 10.39
C TYR A 74 17.86 -13.66 9.06
N ASN A 75 17.04 -14.70 8.95
CA ASN A 75 16.79 -15.41 7.70
C ASN A 75 15.31 -15.43 7.38
N SER A 76 14.96 -14.98 6.18
CA SER A 76 13.58 -14.90 5.71
C SER A 76 13.34 -15.96 4.64
N THR A 77 12.24 -16.70 4.76
CA THR A 77 11.81 -17.69 3.76
C THR A 77 10.33 -17.53 3.48
N ILE A 78 9.93 -17.76 2.22
CA ILE A 78 8.53 -17.83 1.83
C ILE A 78 8.22 -19.30 1.57
N SER A 79 7.20 -19.81 2.27
CA SER A 79 6.64 -21.13 2.01
C SER A 79 5.21 -20.98 1.51
N PHE A 80 4.73 -21.93 0.70
CA PHE A 80 3.36 -21.94 0.20
C PHE A 80 2.59 -23.09 0.83
N ILE A 81 1.52 -22.79 1.55
CA ILE A 81 0.60 -23.80 2.09
C ILE A 81 -0.80 -23.51 1.56
N LYS A 82 -1.35 -24.42 0.75
CA LYS A 82 -2.69 -24.29 0.14
C LYS A 82 -2.86 -22.94 -0.56
N ASP A 83 -1.95 -22.62 -1.47
CA ASP A 83 -1.90 -21.38 -2.26
C ASP A 83 -1.81 -20.06 -1.45
N LYS A 84 -1.47 -20.15 -0.16
CA LYS A 84 -1.18 -18.98 0.68
C LYS A 84 0.30 -18.94 1.01
N SER A 85 0.96 -17.83 0.66
CA SER A 85 2.33 -17.55 1.07
C SER A 85 2.40 -17.28 2.57
N ILE A 86 3.34 -17.93 3.24
CA ILE A 86 3.66 -17.69 4.64
C ILE A 86 5.12 -17.25 4.69
N LEU A 87 5.33 -16.00 5.09
CA LEU A 87 6.65 -15.45 5.37
C LEU A 87 7.11 -15.96 6.74
N THR A 88 8.15 -16.78 6.76
CA THR A 88 8.76 -17.26 8.00
C THR A 88 10.09 -16.56 8.20
N LYS A 89 10.27 -15.93 9.35
CA LYS A 89 11.52 -15.32 9.80
C LYS A 89 12.13 -16.14 10.92
N TYR A 90 13.36 -16.57 10.68
CA TYR A 90 14.22 -17.24 11.64
C TYR A 90 15.18 -16.21 12.22
N VAL A 91 15.11 -16.00 13.53
CA VAL A 91 15.81 -14.88 14.18
C VAL A 91 16.71 -15.36 15.29
N TYR A 92 17.93 -14.83 15.33
CA TYR A 92 18.84 -14.89 16.45
C TYR A 92 19.18 -13.46 16.84
N CYS A 93 18.64 -12.99 17.97
CA CYS A 93 18.75 -11.59 18.38
C CYS A 93 19.68 -11.44 19.57
N ASN A 94 20.73 -10.63 19.40
CA ASN A 94 21.58 -10.16 20.49
C ASN A 94 21.14 -8.80 21.06
N GLU A 95 20.18 -8.13 20.42
CA GLU A 95 19.57 -6.88 20.88
C GLU A 95 18.03 -6.93 20.71
N ASP A 96 17.30 -6.30 21.64
CA ASP A 96 15.83 -6.30 21.67
C ASP A 96 15.17 -5.34 20.66
N TYR A 97 15.94 -4.50 19.95
CA TYR A 97 15.43 -3.47 19.04
C TYR A 97 14.47 -4.02 17.98
N PHE A 98 14.77 -5.20 17.44
CA PHE A 98 13.94 -5.85 16.42
C PHE A 98 12.52 -6.08 16.91
N PHE A 99 12.37 -6.61 18.13
CA PHE A 99 11.07 -6.98 18.66
C PHE A 99 10.20 -5.77 19.03
N GLY A 100 10.83 -4.62 19.34
CA GLY A 100 10.12 -3.37 19.64
C GLY A 100 9.36 -2.77 18.46
N LYS A 101 9.62 -3.21 17.22
CA LYS A 101 8.90 -2.74 16.02
C LYS A 101 7.54 -3.42 15.81
N PHE A 102 7.26 -4.51 16.51
CA PHE A 102 6.05 -5.29 16.31
C PHE A 102 4.96 -4.87 17.30
N LYS A 103 3.77 -4.61 16.76
CA LYS A 103 2.55 -4.38 17.53
C LYS A 103 1.94 -5.75 17.86
N LEU A 104 1.62 -6.03 19.11
CA LEU A 104 0.99 -7.29 19.52
C LEU A 104 -0.51 -7.12 19.72
N ILE A 105 -1.28 -8.14 19.32
CA ILE A 105 -2.71 -8.30 19.68
C ILE A 105 -2.82 -8.98 21.05
N HIS A 106 -2.09 -10.07 21.25
CA HIS A 106 -2.03 -10.78 22.53
C HIS A 106 -0.67 -11.45 22.74
N GLY A 107 -0.41 -11.85 23.99
CA GLY A 107 0.78 -12.63 24.36
C GLY A 107 2.03 -11.77 24.49
N LYS A 108 3.19 -12.37 24.22
CA LYS A 108 4.51 -11.73 24.36
C LYS A 108 5.37 -12.00 23.13
N MET A 109 6.30 -11.10 22.84
CA MET A 109 7.33 -11.34 21.83
C MET A 109 8.35 -12.38 22.32
N ILE A 110 9.12 -12.95 21.39
CA ILE A 110 10.27 -13.78 21.72
C ILE A 110 11.29 -12.89 22.44
N ALA A 111 11.57 -13.18 23.71
CA ALA A 111 12.61 -12.49 24.47
C ALA A 111 13.99 -13.10 24.16
N GLN A 112 15.04 -12.29 24.26
CA GLN A 112 16.44 -12.75 24.14
C GLN A 112 16.78 -13.93 25.08
N ASN A 113 16.16 -13.98 26.26
CA ASN A 113 16.40 -15.00 27.28
C ASN A 113 15.41 -16.19 27.23
N ASN A 114 14.56 -16.30 26.20
CA ASN A 114 13.62 -17.41 26.11
C ASN A 114 14.36 -18.71 25.75
N LYS A 115 14.59 -19.54 26.77
CA LYS A 115 15.19 -20.89 26.66
C LYS A 115 14.35 -21.91 25.87
N ASN A 116 13.13 -21.54 25.45
CA ASN A 116 12.29 -22.41 24.63
C ASN A 116 12.65 -22.27 23.15
N VAL A 117 13.51 -23.18 22.72
CA VAL A 117 14.05 -23.42 21.38
C VAL A 117 13.02 -23.30 20.24
N ASN A 118 11.73 -23.52 20.51
CA ASN A 118 10.68 -23.56 19.49
C ASN A 118 9.57 -22.52 19.66
N SER A 119 9.82 -21.48 20.46
CA SER A 119 8.87 -20.37 20.61
C SER A 119 8.61 -19.70 19.25
N LEU A 120 7.35 -19.38 18.98
CA LEU A 120 6.97 -18.64 17.78
C LEU A 120 5.93 -17.57 18.08
N VAL A 121 5.94 -16.53 17.25
CA VAL A 121 4.94 -15.46 17.23
C VAL A 121 4.49 -15.31 15.79
N ALA A 122 3.19 -15.21 15.54
CA ALA A 122 2.65 -15.17 14.18
C ALA A 122 1.59 -14.08 14.03
N THR A 123 1.26 -13.67 12.81
CA THR A 123 0.14 -12.75 12.56
C THR A 123 -1.23 -13.44 12.63
N PHE A 124 -1.26 -14.76 12.83
CA PHE A 124 -2.45 -15.58 12.87
C PHE A 124 -2.32 -16.69 13.92
N GLU A 125 -3.45 -17.28 14.31
CA GLU A 125 -3.47 -18.45 15.18
C GLU A 125 -2.98 -19.69 14.40
N THR A 126 -1.79 -20.17 14.75
CA THR A 126 -1.15 -21.32 14.10
C THR A 126 -1.68 -22.66 14.61
N GLY A 127 -2.31 -22.67 15.80
CA GLY A 127 -2.68 -23.89 16.53
C GLY A 127 -1.48 -24.62 17.17
N ASN A 128 -0.27 -24.09 17.03
CA ASN A 128 0.93 -24.64 17.65
C ASN A 128 0.98 -24.26 19.15
N LYS A 129 1.21 -25.25 20.01
CA LYS A 129 1.34 -25.03 21.47
C LYS A 129 2.49 -24.09 21.85
N ASN A 130 3.47 -23.91 20.96
CA ASN A 130 4.62 -23.04 21.18
C ASN A 130 4.38 -21.59 20.68
N GLN A 131 3.16 -21.26 20.23
CA GLN A 131 2.80 -19.88 19.93
C GLN A 131 2.65 -19.09 21.22
N ILE A 132 3.52 -18.09 21.42
CA ILE A 132 3.57 -17.28 22.65
C ILE A 132 2.95 -15.89 22.47
N GLY A 133 2.60 -15.50 21.25
CA GLY A 133 1.92 -14.24 20.95
C GLY A 133 1.46 -14.14 19.51
N THR A 134 0.64 -13.12 19.26
CA THR A 134 0.10 -12.82 17.93
C THR A 134 0.38 -11.37 17.55
N ILE A 135 1.06 -11.19 16.42
CA ILE A 135 1.42 -9.91 15.83
C ILE A 135 0.17 -9.30 15.19
N TYR A 136 -0.02 -8.00 15.39
CA TYR A 136 -1.03 -7.22 14.72
C TYR A 136 -0.68 -7.10 13.23
N ASP A 137 -1.61 -7.55 12.39
CA ASP A 137 -1.64 -7.32 10.96
C ASP A 137 -2.86 -6.46 10.61
N PHE A 138 -2.65 -5.42 9.81
CA PHE A 138 -3.62 -4.35 9.57
C PHE A 138 -4.95 -4.88 9.02
N ARG A 139 -4.91 -5.78 8.03
CA ARG A 139 -6.10 -6.44 7.46
C ARG A 139 -6.25 -7.91 7.82
N SER A 140 -5.31 -8.46 8.59
CA SER A 140 -5.29 -9.88 8.98
C SER A 140 -5.36 -10.83 7.77
N ASN A 141 -4.71 -10.44 6.69
CA ASN A 141 -4.59 -11.14 5.41
C ASN A 141 -3.15 -11.63 5.16
N ASP A 142 -2.16 -11.01 5.79
CA ASP A 142 -0.75 -11.33 5.61
C ASP A 142 -0.29 -12.35 6.65
N LYS A 143 0.16 -13.51 6.17
CA LYS A 143 0.63 -14.58 7.04
C LYS A 143 2.13 -14.50 7.24
N MET A 144 2.52 -14.17 8.46
CA MET A 144 3.92 -14.12 8.87
C MET A 144 4.12 -14.87 10.19
N VAL A 145 5.25 -15.56 10.29
CA VAL A 145 5.70 -16.27 11.49
C VAL A 145 7.13 -15.82 11.80
N ILE A 146 7.38 -15.47 13.05
CA ILE A 146 8.72 -15.22 13.59
C ILE A 146 9.03 -16.35 14.57
N THR A 147 10.17 -17.00 14.40
CA THR A 147 10.64 -18.08 15.26
C THR A 147 12.15 -18.01 15.43
N THR A 148 12.69 -18.75 16.39
CA THR A 148 14.13 -18.79 16.67
C THR A 148 14.91 -19.37 15.49
N LEU A 149 16.15 -18.93 15.31
CA LEU A 149 17.05 -19.49 14.29
C LEU A 149 17.31 -20.99 14.51
N GLU A 150 17.32 -21.43 15.77
CA GLU A 150 17.49 -22.84 16.15
C GLU A 150 16.41 -23.75 15.54
N SER A 151 15.18 -23.26 15.42
CA SER A 151 14.08 -24.03 14.82
C SER A 151 14.30 -24.36 13.33
N ALA A 152 15.26 -23.71 12.67
CA ALA A 152 15.66 -23.99 11.29
C ALA A 152 16.53 -25.25 11.16
N VAL A 153 17.21 -25.67 12.24
CA VAL A 153 18.20 -26.78 12.23
C VAL A 153 17.63 -28.06 11.62
N ASN A 154 16.40 -28.41 11.96
CA ASN A 154 15.74 -29.65 11.52
C ASN A 154 14.94 -29.48 10.22
N LYS A 155 14.89 -28.28 9.64
CA LYS A 155 13.94 -27.96 8.56
C LYS A 155 14.61 -27.46 7.28
N LYS A 156 15.87 -27.01 7.34
CA LYS A 156 16.48 -26.28 6.23
C LYS A 156 18.00 -26.45 6.15
N SER A 157 18.52 -26.25 4.94
CA SER A 157 19.90 -25.81 4.73
C SER A 157 20.08 -24.36 5.19
N PHE A 158 21.15 -24.07 5.94
CA PHE A 158 21.55 -22.73 6.36
C PHE A 158 22.23 -21.91 5.25
N SER A 159 21.90 -22.21 3.99
CA SER A 159 22.37 -21.49 2.83
C SER A 159 21.31 -20.50 2.32
N GLY A 160 21.77 -19.44 1.66
CA GLY A 160 20.92 -18.38 1.13
C GLY A 160 21.23 -17.01 1.73
N ASP A 161 20.27 -16.09 1.60
CA ASP A 161 20.43 -14.69 2.01
C ASP A 161 20.05 -14.50 3.48
N TYR A 162 20.86 -13.70 4.18
CA TYR A 162 20.71 -13.36 5.59
C TYR A 162 20.88 -11.86 5.76
N ILE A 163 20.11 -11.29 6.67
CA ILE A 163 20.34 -9.93 7.15
C ILE A 163 21.07 -10.06 8.49
N VAL A 164 22.19 -9.36 8.62
CA VAL A 164 22.97 -9.31 9.86
C VAL A 164 23.04 -7.87 10.36
N ASN A 165 22.68 -7.68 11.63
CA ASN A 165 22.81 -6.40 12.31
C ASN A 165 23.98 -6.47 13.28
N LEU A 166 24.99 -5.62 13.10
CA LEU A 166 26.13 -5.54 14.02
C LEU A 166 26.00 -4.33 14.93
N LYS A 167 26.30 -4.48 16.22
CA LYS A 167 26.38 -3.34 17.14
C LYS A 167 27.40 -2.29 16.69
N ASN A 168 28.56 -2.77 16.21
CA ASN A 168 29.61 -1.98 15.59
C ASN A 168 29.71 -2.30 14.08
N PRO A 169 29.24 -1.39 13.19
CA PRO A 169 29.20 -1.59 11.74
C PRO A 169 30.58 -1.87 11.11
N ASN A 170 31.65 -1.32 11.70
CA ASN A 170 33.03 -1.46 11.18
C ASN A 170 33.58 -2.90 11.26
N ASN A 171 32.87 -3.81 11.93
CA ASN A 171 33.29 -5.20 12.09
C ASN A 171 32.68 -6.15 11.04
N ILE A 172 31.88 -5.64 10.08
CA ILE A 172 31.18 -6.50 9.11
C ILE A 172 32.15 -7.38 8.30
N ASP A 173 33.26 -6.83 7.81
CA ASP A 173 34.19 -7.60 6.98
C ASP A 173 34.86 -8.70 7.81
N LYS A 174 35.27 -8.38 9.05
CA LYS A 174 35.82 -9.38 9.99
C LYS A 174 34.80 -10.47 10.35
N PHE A 175 33.53 -10.10 10.50
CA PHE A 175 32.44 -11.04 10.75
C PHE A 175 32.26 -12.00 9.57
N ILE A 176 32.25 -11.46 8.34
CA ILE A 176 32.13 -12.24 7.10
C ILE A 176 33.31 -13.19 6.94
N ASP A 177 34.54 -12.71 7.13
CA ASP A 177 35.76 -13.51 7.01
C ASP A 177 35.78 -14.67 8.01
N GLU A 178 35.48 -14.40 9.28
CA GLU A 178 35.46 -15.45 10.31
C GLU A 178 34.34 -16.46 10.09
N LEU A 179 33.19 -16.02 9.57
CA LEU A 179 32.08 -16.90 9.22
C LEU A 179 32.43 -17.78 8.02
N ALA A 180 33.08 -17.21 6.99
CA ALA A 180 33.55 -17.94 5.81
C ALA A 180 34.60 -19.01 6.16
N VAL A 181 35.59 -18.65 7.00
CA VAL A 181 36.64 -19.57 7.45
C VAL A 181 36.07 -20.72 8.28
N ASN A 182 35.20 -20.43 9.26
CA ASN A 182 34.66 -21.45 10.15
C ASN A 182 33.67 -22.39 9.45
N LEU A 183 32.87 -21.87 8.51
CA LEU A 183 31.93 -22.69 7.73
C LEU A 183 32.58 -23.34 6.50
N LYS A 184 33.80 -22.93 6.11
CA LYS A 184 34.50 -23.35 4.89
C LYS A 184 33.67 -23.11 3.62
N VAL A 185 32.99 -21.97 3.56
CA VAL A 185 32.14 -21.57 2.42
C VAL A 185 32.33 -20.09 2.11
N ASP A 186 32.05 -19.73 0.86
CA ASP A 186 32.04 -18.33 0.45
C ASP A 186 30.83 -17.61 1.07
N VAL A 187 31.09 -16.44 1.64
CA VAL A 187 30.09 -15.52 2.21
C VAL A 187 30.25 -14.18 1.51
N ILE A 188 29.20 -13.74 0.82
CA ILE A 188 29.27 -12.55 -0.03
C ILE A 188 28.37 -11.47 0.56
N LYS A 189 28.90 -10.25 0.71
CA LYS A 189 28.11 -9.07 1.04
C LYS A 189 27.35 -8.59 -0.19
N LYS A 190 26.04 -8.36 -0.03
CA LYS A 190 25.18 -7.76 -1.05
C LYS A 190 24.69 -6.40 -0.57
N ASP A 191 24.32 -5.55 -1.53
CA ASP A 191 23.55 -4.36 -1.22
C ASP A 191 22.16 -4.76 -0.72
N ILE A 192 21.62 -3.98 0.21
CA ILE A 192 20.25 -4.13 0.65
C ILE A 192 19.39 -3.48 -0.42
N ASP A 193 18.62 -4.28 -1.15
CA ASP A 193 17.66 -3.77 -2.12
C ASP A 193 16.70 -2.80 -1.42
N ALA A 194 16.65 -1.57 -1.91
CA ALA A 194 15.78 -0.52 -1.39
C ALA A 194 14.31 -0.96 -1.50
N SER A 195 13.52 -0.60 -0.50
CA SER A 195 12.12 -0.98 -0.37
C SER A 195 11.31 -0.72 -1.64
N GLU A 196 10.45 -1.68 -2.00
CA GLU A 196 9.48 -1.52 -3.09
C GLU A 196 8.62 -0.26 -2.86
N SER A 197 8.76 0.73 -3.75
CA SER A 197 7.93 1.91 -3.72
C SER A 197 6.51 1.57 -4.19
N VAL A 198 5.50 1.91 -3.38
CA VAL A 198 4.09 1.71 -3.76
C VAL A 198 3.71 2.70 -4.86
N ASN A 199 3.62 2.22 -6.10
CA ASN A 199 3.16 3.04 -7.22
C ASN A 199 1.62 3.04 -7.28
N SER A 200 0.98 3.99 -6.62
CA SER A 200 -0.48 4.15 -6.59
C SER A 200 -1.03 5.12 -7.65
N LEU A 201 -0.18 5.61 -8.57
CA LEU A 201 -0.55 6.62 -9.57
C LEU A 201 -1.76 6.19 -10.42
N GLN A 202 -1.85 4.92 -10.80
CA GLN A 202 -2.96 4.40 -11.61
C GLN A 202 -4.32 4.59 -10.94
N ALA A 203 -4.37 4.34 -9.64
CA ALA A 203 -5.62 4.38 -8.92
C ALA A 203 -6.11 5.83 -8.72
N TYR A 204 -5.18 6.79 -8.60
CA TYR A 204 -5.53 8.22 -8.60
C TYR A 204 -6.06 8.71 -9.96
N ILE A 205 -5.60 8.15 -11.08
CA ILE A 205 -6.12 8.50 -12.41
C ILE A 205 -7.62 8.19 -12.52
N VAL A 206 -8.08 7.06 -11.96
CA VAL A 206 -9.51 6.70 -11.97
C VAL A 206 -10.35 7.76 -11.26
N ILE A 207 -9.90 8.28 -10.12
CA ILE A 207 -10.59 9.35 -9.38
C ILE A 207 -10.69 10.63 -10.23
N ILE A 208 -9.60 11.00 -10.92
CA ILE A 208 -9.59 12.18 -11.81
C ILE A 208 -10.63 12.03 -12.92
N ILE A 209 -10.70 10.86 -13.57
CA ILE A 209 -11.70 10.59 -14.62
C ILE A 209 -13.12 10.75 -14.07
N MET A 210 -13.40 10.25 -12.87
CA MET A 210 -14.72 10.38 -12.26
C MET A 210 -15.10 11.84 -11.98
N TYR A 211 -14.14 12.68 -11.57
CA TYR A 211 -14.37 14.12 -11.44
C TYR A 211 -14.62 14.80 -12.79
N VAL A 212 -13.92 14.41 -13.85
CA VAL A 212 -14.18 14.92 -15.21
C VAL A 212 -15.62 14.58 -15.64
N ILE A 213 -16.08 13.36 -15.38
CA ILE A 213 -17.47 12.95 -15.65
C ILE A 213 -18.47 13.74 -14.79
N LEU A 214 -18.14 14.03 -13.54
CA LEU A 214 -18.97 14.85 -12.65
C LEU A 214 -19.18 16.27 -13.22
N ILE A 215 -18.10 16.91 -13.71
CA ILE A 215 -18.14 18.23 -14.33
C ILE A 215 -19.06 18.21 -15.56
N LEU A 216 -18.98 17.17 -16.40
CA LEU A 216 -19.85 17.00 -17.56
C LEU A 216 -21.32 17.03 -17.18
N ILE A 217 -21.70 16.20 -16.20
CA ILE A 217 -23.11 16.05 -15.81
C ILE A 217 -23.66 17.39 -15.30
N ILE A 218 -22.86 18.15 -14.57
CA ILE A 218 -23.26 19.47 -14.06
C ILE A 218 -23.35 20.48 -15.18
N PHE A 219 -22.37 20.49 -16.08
CA PHE A 219 -22.40 21.35 -17.24
C PHE A 219 -23.67 21.12 -18.06
N TYR A 220 -23.95 19.87 -18.44
CA TYR A 220 -25.16 19.51 -19.18
C TYR A 220 -26.46 19.80 -18.39
N LYS A 221 -26.48 19.56 -17.07
CA LYS A 221 -27.61 19.95 -16.22
C LYS A 221 -27.91 21.43 -16.35
N LEU A 222 -26.87 22.26 -16.22
CA LEU A 222 -27.02 23.70 -16.25
C LEU A 222 -27.41 24.21 -17.64
N LEU A 223 -26.88 23.61 -18.71
CA LEU A 223 -27.32 23.90 -20.08
C LEU A 223 -28.80 23.53 -20.30
N ASN A 224 -29.29 22.47 -19.68
CA ASN A 224 -30.68 22.05 -19.81
C ASN A 224 -31.63 22.96 -19.01
N SER A 225 -31.18 23.45 -17.86
CA SER A 225 -31.91 24.37 -16.98
C SER A 225 -31.66 25.87 -17.29
N TYR A 226 -31.20 26.22 -18.50
CA TYR A 226 -30.83 27.60 -18.85
C TYR A 226 -31.93 28.63 -18.61
N LYS A 227 -33.17 28.31 -19.01
CA LYS A 227 -34.31 29.20 -18.84
C LYS A 227 -34.60 29.47 -17.37
N GLU A 228 -34.57 28.42 -16.54
CA GLU A 228 -34.77 28.53 -15.09
C GLU A 228 -33.70 29.45 -14.46
N PHE A 229 -32.45 29.32 -14.90
CA PHE A 229 -31.35 30.18 -14.44
C PHE A 229 -31.53 31.64 -14.88
N GLY A 230 -32.00 31.87 -16.12
CA GLY A 230 -32.33 33.21 -16.63
C GLY A 230 -33.47 33.87 -15.85
N ILE A 231 -34.54 33.12 -15.52
CA ILE A 231 -35.65 33.60 -14.70
C ILE A 231 -35.16 33.99 -13.30
N LYS A 232 -34.34 33.15 -12.65
CA LYS A 232 -33.74 33.49 -11.35
C LYS A 232 -32.93 34.79 -11.40
N LYS A 233 -32.13 34.99 -12.46
CA LYS A 233 -31.39 36.25 -12.65
C LYS A 233 -32.31 37.47 -12.83
N MET A 234 -33.45 37.32 -13.53
CA MET A 234 -34.43 38.40 -13.64
C MET A 234 -35.10 38.75 -12.31
N LEU A 235 -35.28 37.77 -11.43
CA LEU A 235 -35.84 37.95 -10.09
C LEU A 235 -34.81 38.53 -9.09
N GLY A 236 -33.63 38.96 -9.56
CA GLY A 236 -32.60 39.61 -8.74
C GLY A 236 -31.56 38.67 -8.12
N PHE A 237 -31.62 37.35 -8.37
CA PHE A 237 -30.58 36.44 -7.89
C PHE A 237 -29.28 36.65 -8.67
N THR A 238 -28.16 36.79 -7.95
CA THR A 238 -26.84 36.83 -8.58
C THR A 238 -26.42 35.43 -9.04
N THR A 239 -25.42 35.36 -9.93
CA THR A 239 -24.83 34.07 -10.32
C THR A 239 -24.23 33.33 -9.10
N VAL A 240 -23.70 34.10 -8.13
CA VAL A 240 -23.09 33.57 -6.90
C VAL A 240 -24.15 32.93 -6.00
N ASP A 241 -25.32 33.55 -5.85
CA ASP A 241 -26.40 33.00 -5.01
C ASP A 241 -26.88 31.63 -5.51
N ILE A 242 -27.04 31.51 -6.84
CA ILE A 242 -27.44 30.24 -7.46
C ILE A 242 -26.34 29.19 -7.30
N TRP A 243 -25.08 29.59 -7.49
CA TRP A 243 -23.90 28.73 -7.31
C TRP A 243 -23.78 28.21 -5.87
N ILE A 244 -23.84 29.08 -4.86
CA ILE A 244 -23.76 28.68 -3.44
C ILE A 244 -24.88 27.69 -3.11
N LYS A 245 -26.12 27.98 -3.53
CA LYS A 245 -27.27 27.10 -3.26
C LYS A 245 -27.07 25.70 -3.84
N ASP A 246 -26.64 25.61 -5.10
CA ASP A 246 -26.45 24.33 -5.77
C ASP A 246 -25.25 23.55 -5.22
N ILE A 247 -24.09 24.22 -5.04
CA ILE A 247 -22.87 23.57 -4.54
C ILE A 247 -23.04 23.11 -3.10
N THR A 248 -23.58 23.95 -2.21
CA THR A 248 -23.75 23.55 -0.80
C THR A 248 -24.67 22.34 -0.68
N SER A 249 -25.70 22.22 -1.52
CA SER A 249 -26.55 21.03 -1.56
C SER A 249 -25.79 19.78 -2.01
N LEU A 250 -24.90 19.89 -3.01
CA LEU A 250 -24.10 18.77 -3.52
C LEU A 250 -22.98 18.37 -2.54
N ILE A 251 -22.32 19.34 -1.91
CA ILE A 251 -21.28 19.10 -0.91
C ILE A 251 -21.86 18.43 0.34
N LYS A 252 -23.04 18.88 0.82
CA LYS A 252 -23.76 18.19 1.91
C LYS A 252 -24.10 16.74 1.55
N LEU A 253 -24.57 16.52 0.33
CA LEU A 253 -24.86 15.18 -0.16
C LEU A 253 -23.60 14.30 -0.20
N GLN A 254 -22.49 14.82 -0.72
CA GLN A 254 -21.21 14.11 -0.75
C GLN A 254 -20.72 13.77 0.66
N LEU A 255 -20.80 14.71 1.61
CA LEU A 255 -20.38 14.48 2.99
C LEU A 255 -21.15 13.31 3.62
N ILE A 256 -22.47 13.28 3.42
CA ILE A 256 -23.32 12.18 3.93
C ILE A 256 -22.93 10.85 3.27
N ILE A 257 -22.77 10.83 1.94
CA ILE A 257 -22.38 9.64 1.19
C ILE A 257 -21.04 9.10 1.69
N ASN A 258 -20.06 9.98 1.84
CA ASN A 258 -18.72 9.59 2.25
C ASN A 258 -18.71 9.01 3.66
N ILE A 259 -19.37 9.66 4.63
CA ILE A 259 -19.47 9.15 6.00
C ILE A 259 -20.10 7.75 6.02
N ILE A 260 -21.22 7.56 5.30
CA ILE A 260 -21.90 6.27 5.27
C ILE A 260 -21.00 5.18 4.65
N ILE A 261 -20.34 5.49 3.52
CA ILE A 261 -19.48 4.54 2.82
C ILE A 261 -18.25 4.21 3.65
N ASP A 262 -17.56 5.19 4.21
CA ASP A 262 -16.35 4.96 4.99
C ASP A 262 -16.64 4.14 6.24
N ILE A 263 -17.73 4.45 6.96
CA ILE A 263 -18.16 3.65 8.12
C ILE A 263 -18.49 2.22 7.68
N SER A 264 -19.25 2.06 6.59
CA SER A 264 -19.62 0.73 6.08
C SER A 264 -18.39 -0.09 5.69
N LEU A 265 -17.47 0.51 4.93
CA LEU A 265 -16.25 -0.16 4.48
C LEU A 265 -15.30 -0.45 5.64
N PHE A 266 -15.22 0.44 6.64
CA PHE A 266 -14.45 0.20 7.85
C PHE A 266 -14.95 -1.05 8.60
N ILE A 267 -16.27 -1.20 8.76
CA ILE A 267 -16.88 -2.37 9.42
C ILE A 267 -16.67 -3.65 8.61
N ILE A 268 -16.81 -3.59 7.28
CA ILE A 268 -16.73 -4.79 6.42
C ILE A 268 -15.27 -5.26 6.23
N MET A 269 -14.33 -4.33 6.05
CA MET A 269 -12.96 -4.65 5.64
C MET A 269 -11.99 -4.87 6.80
N LEU A 270 -12.26 -4.30 7.97
CA LEU A 270 -11.36 -4.40 9.14
C LEU A 270 -11.98 -5.29 10.22
N LYS A 271 -11.19 -6.23 10.74
CA LYS A 271 -11.62 -7.17 11.79
C LYS A 271 -11.62 -6.50 13.17
N GLY A 272 -12.56 -5.58 13.37
CA GLY A 272 -12.76 -4.88 14.63
C GLY A 272 -11.83 -3.68 14.83
N TYR A 273 -12.08 -2.93 15.90
CA TYR A 273 -11.30 -1.76 16.26
C TYR A 273 -10.10 -2.15 17.14
N SER A 274 -8.92 -1.64 16.78
CA SER A 274 -7.74 -1.63 17.65
C SER A 274 -7.14 -0.22 17.67
N ASN A 275 -6.46 0.15 18.75
CA ASN A 275 -5.81 1.46 18.85
C ASN A 275 -4.77 1.70 17.74
N TYR A 276 -4.26 0.63 17.11
CA TYR A 276 -3.35 0.70 15.98
C TYR A 276 -4.00 1.21 14.68
N LEU A 277 -5.34 1.28 14.61
CA LEU A 277 -6.08 1.83 13.47
C LEU A 277 -6.19 3.36 13.50
N ASN A 278 -5.87 4.02 14.62
CA ASN A 278 -6.02 5.48 14.75
C ASN A 278 -5.29 6.29 13.66
N PRO A 279 -4.04 5.96 13.29
CA PRO A 279 -3.37 6.64 12.18
C PRO A 279 -4.10 6.47 10.85
N PHE A 280 -4.70 5.31 10.59
CA PHE A 280 -5.48 5.05 9.39
C PHE A 280 -6.79 5.86 9.39
N ILE A 281 -7.52 5.88 10.51
CA ILE A 281 -8.73 6.71 10.67
C ILE A 281 -8.42 8.18 10.40
N PHE A 282 -7.30 8.69 10.94
CA PHE A 282 -6.85 10.05 10.67
C PHE A 282 -6.59 10.30 9.18
N LYS A 283 -5.93 9.35 8.48
CA LYS A 283 -5.71 9.43 7.02
C LYS A 283 -7.03 9.43 6.25
N VAL A 284 -8.02 8.61 6.64
CA VAL A 284 -9.37 8.62 6.04
C VAL A 284 -10.02 9.99 6.24
N CYS A 285 -10.00 10.54 7.45
CA CYS A 285 -10.50 11.89 7.74
C CYS A 285 -9.83 12.99 6.89
N MET A 286 -8.51 12.93 6.71
CA MET A 286 -7.80 13.87 5.84
C MET A 286 -8.20 13.71 4.37
N SER A 287 -8.37 12.46 3.92
CA SER A 287 -8.84 12.17 2.56
C SER A 287 -10.24 12.76 2.31
N LEU A 288 -11.11 12.76 3.32
CA LEU A 288 -12.44 13.36 3.22
C LEU A 288 -12.38 14.87 3.00
N ILE A 289 -11.53 15.56 3.76
CA ILE A 289 -11.35 17.01 3.60
C ILE A 289 -10.84 17.32 2.19
N ILE A 290 -9.84 16.58 1.71
CA ILE A 290 -9.28 16.75 0.37
C ILE A 290 -10.35 16.51 -0.71
N GLN A 291 -11.16 15.45 -0.58
CA GLN A 291 -12.25 15.17 -1.53
C GLN A 291 -13.31 16.28 -1.54
N LEU A 292 -13.65 16.86 -0.39
CA LEU A 292 -14.62 17.96 -0.32
C LEU A 292 -14.06 19.21 -1.00
N ILE A 293 -12.79 19.53 -0.79
CA ILE A 293 -12.10 20.64 -1.47
C ILE A 293 -12.07 20.41 -2.98
N MET A 294 -11.66 19.22 -3.42
CA MET A 294 -11.59 18.88 -4.84
C MET A 294 -12.97 18.95 -5.50
N SER A 295 -13.99 18.41 -4.85
CA SER A 295 -15.36 18.57 -5.32
C SER A 295 -15.77 20.03 -5.39
N PHE A 296 -15.50 20.84 -4.37
CA PHE A 296 -15.84 22.26 -4.41
C PHE A 296 -15.20 22.97 -5.61
N VAL A 297 -13.93 22.70 -5.91
CA VAL A 297 -13.21 23.25 -7.07
C VAL A 297 -13.85 22.77 -8.39
N PHE A 298 -14.00 21.46 -8.57
CA PHE A 298 -14.50 20.90 -9.84
C PHE A 298 -15.96 21.26 -10.10
N LEU A 299 -16.81 21.21 -9.08
CA LEU A 299 -18.23 21.58 -9.15
C LEU A 299 -18.43 23.05 -9.55
N SER A 300 -17.45 23.92 -9.26
CA SER A 300 -17.52 25.36 -9.54
C SER A 300 -17.21 25.72 -11.00
N ILE A 301 -16.42 24.90 -11.71
CA ILE A 301 -15.97 25.19 -13.08
C ILE A 301 -17.14 25.48 -14.04
N PRO A 302 -18.24 24.69 -14.09
CA PRO A 302 -19.38 24.98 -14.96
C PRO A 302 -20.06 26.33 -14.71
N TYR A 303 -20.05 26.84 -13.47
CA TYR A 303 -20.70 28.10 -13.12
C TYR A 303 -19.92 29.33 -13.61
N ILE A 304 -18.59 29.23 -13.71
CA ILE A 304 -17.73 30.26 -14.32
C ILE A 304 -18.11 30.49 -15.79
N TYR A 305 -18.54 29.43 -16.47
CA TYR A 305 -18.97 29.54 -17.86
C TYR A 305 -20.33 30.24 -17.98
N ILE A 306 -21.28 29.91 -17.11
CA ILE A 306 -22.66 30.44 -17.17
C ILE A 306 -22.73 31.90 -16.74
N SER A 307 -21.84 32.33 -15.84
CA SER A 307 -21.77 33.73 -15.41
C SER A 307 -21.57 34.68 -16.59
N LYS A 308 -20.89 34.23 -17.65
CA LYS A 308 -20.58 35.01 -18.87
C LYS A 308 -21.74 35.13 -19.86
N ILE A 309 -22.87 34.47 -19.63
CA ILE A 309 -23.98 34.42 -20.57
C ILE A 309 -25.01 35.50 -20.22
N THR A 310 -25.47 36.24 -21.23
CA THR A 310 -26.46 37.30 -21.07
C THR A 310 -27.86 36.72 -20.79
N ILE A 311 -28.63 37.42 -19.96
CA ILE A 311 -30.00 37.02 -19.56
C ILE A 311 -30.90 36.85 -20.79
N SER A 312 -30.81 37.75 -21.77
CA SER A 312 -31.57 37.68 -23.02
C SER A 312 -31.37 36.36 -23.77
N ASN A 313 -30.12 35.88 -23.83
CA ASN A 313 -29.79 34.60 -24.48
C ASN A 313 -30.28 33.40 -23.66
N MET A 314 -30.27 33.48 -22.34
CA MET A 314 -30.79 32.41 -21.46
C MET A 314 -32.30 32.21 -21.64
N ILE A 315 -33.08 33.29 -21.67
CA ILE A 315 -34.55 33.24 -21.83
C ILE A 315 -34.93 32.73 -23.22
N LYS A 316 -34.24 33.23 -24.25
CA LYS A 316 -34.44 32.80 -25.64
C LYS A 316 -33.91 31.39 -25.92
N ASN A 317 -33.34 30.71 -24.90
CA ASN A 317 -32.71 29.40 -25.01
C ASN A 317 -31.68 29.32 -26.15
N LYS A 318 -31.03 30.45 -26.45
CA LYS A 318 -29.97 30.52 -27.46
C LYS A 318 -28.71 29.96 -26.82
N LYS A 319 -28.60 28.63 -26.87
CA LYS A 319 -27.41 27.90 -26.40
C LYS A 319 -26.23 28.36 -27.26
N SER A 320 -25.16 28.80 -26.61
CA SER A 320 -23.90 29.12 -27.29
C SER A 320 -23.33 27.83 -27.88
N MET A 321 -23.59 27.58 -29.17
CA MET A 321 -23.08 26.41 -29.88
C MET A 321 -21.55 26.35 -29.81
N LYS A 322 -20.90 27.52 -29.96
CA LYS A 322 -19.43 27.64 -29.87
C LYS A 322 -18.90 27.11 -28.55
N ALA A 323 -19.49 27.49 -27.43
CA ALA A 323 -18.97 27.10 -26.14
C ALA A 323 -19.27 25.64 -25.76
N ILE A 324 -20.39 25.07 -26.21
CA ILE A 324 -20.63 23.62 -26.09
C ILE A 324 -19.54 22.86 -26.86
N VAL A 325 -19.22 23.32 -28.07
CA VAL A 325 -18.16 22.73 -28.89
C VAL A 325 -16.80 22.91 -28.23
N THR A 326 -16.43 24.10 -27.76
CA THR A 326 -15.16 24.35 -27.07
C THR A 326 -15.00 23.49 -25.81
N PHE A 327 -16.05 23.41 -24.98
CA PHE A 327 -16.03 22.59 -23.77
C PHE A 327 -15.86 21.10 -24.09
N ASN A 328 -16.58 20.59 -25.10
CA ASN A 328 -16.42 19.21 -25.57
C ASN A 328 -15.02 18.95 -26.15
N ILE A 329 -14.40 19.92 -26.83
CA ILE A 329 -13.02 19.80 -27.34
C ILE A 329 -12.03 19.69 -26.17
N ILE A 330 -12.09 20.61 -25.20
CA ILE A 330 -11.22 20.58 -24.01
C ILE A 330 -11.34 19.22 -23.30
N LEU A 331 -12.57 18.74 -23.14
CA LEU A 331 -12.82 17.48 -22.50
C LEU A 331 -12.29 16.27 -23.29
N LYS A 332 -12.50 16.24 -24.62
CA LYS A 332 -11.94 15.19 -25.47
C LYS A 332 -10.41 15.15 -25.35
N THR A 333 -9.77 16.32 -25.30
CA THR A 333 -8.32 16.42 -25.09
C THR A 333 -7.91 15.84 -23.73
N ILE A 334 -8.61 16.18 -22.65
CA ILE A 334 -8.32 15.63 -21.31
C ILE A 334 -8.49 14.11 -21.31
N LEU A 335 -9.59 13.59 -21.85
CA LEU A 335 -9.84 12.14 -21.92
C LEU A 335 -8.77 11.42 -22.76
N LEU A 336 -8.35 12.01 -23.89
CA LEU A 336 -7.30 11.45 -24.74
C LEU A 336 -5.95 11.39 -24.00
N ILE A 337 -5.55 12.46 -23.32
CA ILE A 337 -4.33 12.49 -22.49
C ILE A 337 -4.40 11.42 -21.41
N THR A 338 -5.55 11.32 -20.74
CA THR A 338 -5.74 10.34 -19.66
C THR A 338 -5.67 8.91 -20.19
N PHE A 339 -6.26 8.65 -21.35
CA PHE A 339 -6.20 7.35 -22.03
C PHE A 339 -4.76 6.97 -22.38
N ILE A 340 -3.99 7.90 -22.98
CA ILE A 340 -2.58 7.68 -23.32
C ILE A 340 -1.77 7.36 -22.06
N LEU A 341 -2.00 8.09 -20.96
CA LEU A 341 -1.31 7.85 -19.69
C LEU A 341 -1.61 6.44 -19.15
N VAL A 342 -2.88 6.06 -19.08
CA VAL A 342 -3.28 4.70 -18.62
C VAL A 342 -2.64 3.64 -19.50
N SER A 343 -2.75 3.76 -20.83
CA SER A 343 -2.14 2.80 -21.76
C SER A 343 -0.62 2.69 -21.58
N SER A 344 0.07 3.82 -21.40
CA SER A 344 1.53 3.82 -21.20
C SER A 344 1.94 3.10 -19.90
N ILE A 345 1.15 3.25 -18.84
CA ILE A 345 1.43 2.60 -17.56
C ILE A 345 1.13 1.10 -17.66
N SER A 346 0.00 0.72 -18.27
CA SER A 346 -0.35 -0.69 -18.47
C SER A 346 0.67 -1.42 -19.33
N LEU A 347 1.27 -0.76 -20.33
CA LEU A 347 2.38 -1.33 -21.11
C LEU A 347 3.61 -1.58 -20.25
N LYS A 348 3.99 -0.64 -19.38
CA LYS A 348 5.13 -0.84 -18.46
C LYS A 348 4.91 -2.02 -17.52
N GLU A 349 3.70 -2.19 -17.00
CA GLU A 349 3.37 -3.34 -16.14
C GLU A 349 3.40 -4.64 -16.93
N TYR A 350 2.86 -4.66 -18.15
CA TYR A 350 2.95 -5.82 -19.02
C TYR A 350 4.41 -6.19 -19.30
N ASP A 351 5.28 -5.23 -19.62
CA ASP A 351 6.70 -5.47 -19.85
C ASP A 351 7.41 -5.98 -18.59
N SER A 352 7.08 -5.43 -17.42
CA SER A 352 7.58 -5.91 -16.13
C SER A 352 7.19 -7.37 -15.88
N ILE A 353 5.90 -7.69 -16.02
CA ILE A 353 5.38 -9.05 -15.87
C ILE A 353 6.04 -10.00 -16.86
N LYS A 354 6.10 -9.61 -18.14
CA LYS A 354 6.72 -10.41 -19.20
C LYS A 354 8.20 -10.66 -18.91
N SER A 355 8.93 -9.64 -18.47
CA SER A 355 10.34 -9.79 -18.08
C SER A 355 10.47 -10.78 -16.92
N PHE A 356 9.67 -10.65 -15.86
CA PHE A 356 9.68 -11.57 -14.72
C PHE A 356 9.43 -13.03 -15.14
N TYR A 357 8.44 -13.27 -16.01
CA TYR A 357 8.16 -14.61 -16.50
C TYR A 357 9.30 -15.16 -17.37
N ASN A 358 9.86 -14.37 -18.28
CA ASN A 358 10.97 -14.80 -19.12
C ASN A 358 12.21 -15.17 -18.28
N THR A 359 12.59 -14.32 -17.32
CA THR A 359 13.75 -14.59 -16.44
C THR A 359 13.49 -15.82 -15.57
N SER A 360 12.26 -16.00 -15.08
CA SER A 360 11.89 -17.17 -14.28
C SER A 360 11.90 -18.45 -15.11
N PHE A 361 11.46 -18.40 -16.37
CA PHE A 361 11.43 -19.55 -17.28
C PHE A 361 12.85 -19.98 -17.68
N GLU A 362 13.72 -19.02 -18.02
CA GLU A 362 15.14 -19.29 -18.30
C GLU A 362 15.86 -19.90 -17.09
N GLN A 363 15.54 -19.47 -15.87
CA GLN A 363 16.08 -20.06 -14.64
C GLN A 363 15.57 -21.48 -14.39
N TRP A 364 14.35 -21.81 -14.81
CA TRP A 364 13.79 -23.16 -14.73
C TRP A 364 14.41 -24.09 -15.76
N GLU A 365 14.60 -23.62 -16.99
CA GLU A 365 15.22 -24.39 -18.07
C GLU A 365 16.69 -24.73 -17.73
N LYS A 366 17.45 -23.77 -17.17
CA LYS A 366 18.81 -24.00 -16.67
C LYS A 366 18.92 -24.94 -15.46
N LYS A 367 17.82 -25.26 -14.77
CA LYS A 367 17.80 -26.23 -13.65
C LYS A 367 17.39 -27.63 -14.10
N MET A 368 16.83 -27.79 -15.29
CA MET A 368 16.45 -29.09 -15.87
C MET A 368 17.51 -29.69 -16.81
N ILE A 369 18.53 -28.91 -17.17
CA ILE A 369 19.75 -29.33 -17.88
C ILE A 369 20.86 -29.43 -16.84
#